data_AF-A0A8K1CLP8-F1
#
_entry.id   AF-A0A8K1CLP8-F1
#
_cell.length_a   1.000
_cell.length_b   1.000
_cell.length_c   1.000
_cell.angle_alpha   90.00
_cell.angle_beta   90.00
_cell.angle_gamma   90.00
#
_symmetry.space_group_name_H-M   'P 1'
#
loop_
_entity.id
_entity.type
_entity.pdbx_description
1 polymer ?
#
loop_
_entity_poly.entity_id
_entity_poly.type
_entity_poly.pdbx_seq_one_letter_code
_entity_poly.pdbx_strand_id
1 'polypeptide(L)'
;MEIPLKELSDKLIWRYNDAPYVFGYAAVGYQVSLVLIRKDATDPRGAFAEVIEEYDLSEHNGRLTFFLALLNLSTLFRPVLQLIRPLTIPEYGVEVRQNGVELYFGKDSVIKEYPASMPSGSIIKKLATLHTLMAKHRVPNVVTLVKSSMKKKRVELKPIGRAEPPSDLKQLLTALCDILTALVALHSIGVMHRDLRWENVIKYENGPDKWFLIDFDDARRTR
;
A
#
# COMPACT_ATOMS: atom_id res chain seq x y z
N MET A 1 -11.18 22.99 21.24
CA MET A 1 -10.10 22.57 20.32
C MET A 1 -10.64 22.74 18.91
N GLU A 2 -9.90 23.41 18.04
CA GLU A 2 -10.32 23.74 16.68
C GLU A 2 -10.05 22.57 15.72
N ILE A 3 -10.94 22.34 14.77
CA ILE A 3 -10.82 21.24 13.79
C ILE A 3 -9.64 21.54 12.85
N PRO A 4 -8.65 20.63 12.69
CA PRO A 4 -7.38 20.94 12.02
C PRO A 4 -7.49 20.91 10.49
N LEU A 5 -8.40 21.71 9.92
CA LEU A 5 -8.62 21.82 8.47
C LEU A 5 -7.37 22.28 7.71
N LYS A 6 -6.57 23.12 8.37
CA LYS A 6 -5.31 23.63 7.80
C LYS A 6 -4.30 22.51 7.57
N GLU A 7 -4.19 21.57 8.50
CA GLU A 7 -3.26 20.44 8.40
C GLU A 7 -3.61 19.50 7.22
N LEU A 8 -4.90 19.36 6.94
CA LEU A 8 -5.41 18.60 5.79
C LEU A 8 -4.95 19.22 4.46
N SER A 9 -4.92 20.55 4.38
CA SER A 9 -4.50 21.30 3.20
C SER A 9 -2.98 21.35 3.07
N ASP A 10 -2.27 21.69 4.16
CA ASP A 10 -0.82 21.89 4.19
C ASP A 10 -0.05 20.58 3.89
N LYS A 11 -0.59 19.42 4.29
CA LYS A 11 0.07 18.12 4.08
C LYS A 11 -0.30 17.46 2.76
N LEU A 12 -1.35 17.90 2.09
CA LEU A 12 -1.85 17.25 0.90
C LEU A 12 -1.25 17.85 -0.37
N ILE A 13 -0.54 17.02 -1.13
CA ILE A 13 -0.06 17.37 -2.46
C ILE A 13 -1.14 16.97 -3.47
N TRP A 14 -1.65 17.94 -4.24
CA TRP A 14 -2.67 17.66 -5.24
C TRP A 14 -2.17 16.74 -6.35
N ARG A 15 -2.74 15.53 -6.44
CA ARG A 15 -2.39 14.50 -7.44
C ARG A 15 -3.58 13.97 -8.22
N TYR A 16 -4.78 14.47 -7.96
CA TYR A 16 -6.05 13.91 -8.46
C TYR A 16 -6.42 14.39 -9.88
N ASN A 17 -5.44 14.79 -10.69
CA ASN A 17 -5.61 15.30 -12.05
C ASN A 17 -6.64 16.46 -12.11
N ASP A 18 -7.55 16.39 -13.08
CA ASP A 18 -8.62 17.37 -13.35
C ASP A 18 -9.87 17.13 -12.51
N ALA A 19 -9.80 16.30 -11.45
CA ALA A 19 -10.91 16.14 -10.54
C ALA A 19 -11.29 17.51 -9.95
N PRO A 20 -12.59 17.87 -9.92
CA PRO A 20 -13.01 19.18 -9.41
C PRO A 20 -12.79 19.31 -7.89
N TYR A 21 -12.77 18.17 -7.20
CA TYR A 21 -12.51 18.01 -5.77
C TYR A 21 -12.26 16.53 -5.44
N VAL A 22 -11.71 16.27 -4.26
CA VAL A 22 -11.81 14.98 -3.56
C VAL A 22 -12.47 15.19 -2.21
N PHE A 23 -13.17 14.18 -1.70
CA PHE A 23 -13.81 14.25 -0.40
C PHE A 23 -12.80 13.96 0.71
N GLY A 24 -12.90 14.70 1.81
CA GLY A 24 -12.12 14.47 3.03
C GLY A 24 -12.97 14.69 4.28
N TYR A 25 -12.36 14.47 5.44
CA TYR A 25 -12.92 14.85 6.71
C TYR A 25 -11.83 15.32 7.67
N ALA A 26 -12.19 16.14 8.63
CA ALA A 26 -11.35 16.49 9.77
C ALA A 26 -12.17 16.33 11.06
N ALA A 27 -11.53 15.89 12.14
CA ALA A 27 -12.25 15.57 13.37
C ALA A 27 -11.44 15.94 14.62
N VAL A 28 -12.15 16.41 15.66
CA VAL A 28 -11.61 16.65 17.00
C VAL A 28 -12.66 16.23 18.04
N GLY A 29 -12.35 15.18 18.80
CA GLY A 29 -13.31 14.58 19.72
C GLY A 29 -14.54 14.07 18.97
N TYR A 30 -15.72 14.58 19.31
CA TYR A 30 -16.98 14.24 18.64
C TYR A 30 -17.33 15.18 17.48
N GLN A 31 -16.58 16.25 17.26
CA GLN A 31 -16.83 17.20 16.18
C GLN A 31 -16.16 16.71 14.90
N VAL A 32 -16.93 16.57 13.82
CA VAL A 32 -16.44 16.11 12.51
C VAL A 32 -16.89 17.08 11.43
N SER A 33 -15.95 17.60 10.63
CA SER A 33 -16.23 18.38 9.44
C SER A 33 -16.02 17.51 8.20
N LEU A 34 -17.05 17.38 7.36
CA LEU A 34 -16.91 16.87 6.00
C LEU A 34 -16.40 17.99 5.10
N VAL A 35 -15.45 17.69 4.22
CA VAL A 35 -14.79 18.71 3.40
C VAL A 35 -14.65 18.30 1.94
N LEU A 36 -14.65 19.31 1.06
CA LEU A 36 -14.14 19.23 -0.30
C LEU A 36 -12.70 19.71 -0.30
N ILE A 37 -11.78 18.88 -0.77
CA ILE A 37 -10.40 19.27 -1.00
C ILE A 37 -10.26 19.57 -2.49
N ARG A 38 -9.74 20.74 -2.82
CA ARG A 38 -9.64 21.23 -4.20
C ARG A 38 -8.21 21.62 -4.53
N LYS A 39 -7.88 21.60 -5.82
CA LYS A 39 -6.59 22.08 -6.30
C LYS A 39 -6.45 23.58 -6.04
N ASP A 40 -5.30 23.98 -5.50
CA ASP A 40 -4.97 25.40 -5.37
C ASP A 40 -4.76 26.00 -6.77
N ALA A 41 -5.37 27.17 -7.01
CA ALA A 41 -5.22 27.90 -8.26
C ALA A 41 -3.84 28.56 -8.41
N THR A 42 -3.18 28.82 -7.29
CA THR A 42 -1.90 29.54 -7.19
C THR A 42 -0.69 28.61 -7.12
N ASP A 43 -0.84 27.43 -6.51
CA ASP A 43 0.18 26.37 -6.49
C ASP A 43 -0.32 25.13 -7.27
N PRO A 44 0.32 24.77 -8.40
CA PRO A 44 -0.02 23.57 -9.15
C PRO A 44 -0.03 22.26 -8.37
N ARG A 45 0.66 22.22 -7.21
CA ARG A 45 0.75 21.07 -6.29
C ARG A 45 0.00 21.30 -4.98
N GLY A 46 -0.46 22.53 -4.72
CA GLY A 46 -1.17 22.89 -3.51
C GLY A 46 -2.62 22.41 -3.53
N ALA A 47 -3.20 22.32 -2.35
CA ALA A 47 -4.60 22.02 -2.15
C ALA A 47 -5.17 22.87 -1.02
N PHE A 48 -6.48 23.12 -1.07
CA PHE A 48 -7.21 23.76 0.01
C PHE A 48 -8.49 22.98 0.32
N ALA A 49 -8.86 22.95 1.59
CA ALA A 49 -10.06 22.30 2.08
C ALA A 49 -11.18 23.33 2.31
N GLU A 50 -12.37 23.02 1.81
CA GLU A 50 -13.61 23.77 1.98
C GLU A 50 -14.60 22.90 2.78
N VAL A 51 -15.15 23.43 3.86
CA VAL A 51 -16.11 22.69 4.70
C VAL A 51 -17.45 22.56 3.97
N ILE A 52 -17.94 21.33 3.86
CA ILE A 52 -19.29 21.01 3.38
C ILE A 52 -20.27 21.24 4.54
N GLU A 53 -20.03 20.55 5.65
CA GLU A 53 -20.90 20.56 6.82
C GLU A 53 -20.15 20.00 8.05
N GLU A 54 -20.57 20.41 9.24
CA GLU A 54 -20.03 19.97 10.51
C GLU A 54 -21.08 19.21 11.32
N TYR A 55 -20.63 18.17 12.04
CA TYR A 55 -21.49 17.27 12.78
C TYR A 55 -20.95 17.05 14.18
N ASP A 56 -21.84 17.11 15.16
CA ASP A 56 -21.55 16.69 16.53
C ASP A 56 -21.99 15.23 16.75
N LEU A 57 -21.04 14.32 16.78
CA LEU A 57 -21.27 12.89 16.97
C LEU A 57 -21.55 12.50 18.43
N SER A 58 -21.51 13.43 19.38
CA SER A 58 -21.87 13.17 20.78
C SER A 58 -23.38 12.95 20.91
N GLU A 59 -24.16 13.55 20.01
CA GLU A 59 -25.61 13.41 19.97
C GLU A 59 -26.05 12.25 19.07
N HIS A 60 -27.21 11.68 19.36
CA HIS A 60 -27.79 10.66 18.49
C HIS A 60 -28.18 11.24 17.12
N ASN A 61 -28.76 12.44 17.11
CA ASN A 61 -29.17 13.12 15.89
C ASN A 61 -27.97 13.40 14.97
N GLY A 62 -26.88 13.97 15.52
CA GLY A 62 -25.67 14.24 14.74
C GLY A 62 -25.03 12.99 14.14
N ARG A 63 -25.09 11.84 14.81
CA ARG A 63 -24.65 10.55 14.24
C ARG A 63 -25.51 10.09 13.07
N LEU A 64 -26.84 10.26 13.16
CA LEU A 64 -27.76 9.88 12.08
C LEU A 64 -27.62 10.80 10.87
N THR A 65 -27.54 12.12 11.07
CA THR A 65 -27.38 13.08 9.98
C THR A 65 -26.02 12.93 9.31
N PHE A 66 -24.94 12.71 10.08
CA PHE A 66 -23.62 12.38 9.53
C PHE A 66 -23.64 11.12 8.68
N PHE A 67 -24.31 10.06 9.15
CA PHE A 67 -24.45 8.82 8.37
C PHE A 67 -25.21 9.05 7.06
N LEU A 68 -26.30 9.81 7.08
CA LEU A 68 -27.04 10.19 5.87
C LEU A 68 -26.18 11.01 4.90
N ALA A 69 -25.38 11.95 5.42
CA ALA A 69 -24.44 12.72 4.60
C ALA A 69 -23.41 11.81 3.92
N LEU A 70 -22.84 10.84 4.64
CA LEU A 70 -21.92 9.86 4.06
C LEU A 70 -22.59 9.00 2.97
N LEU A 71 -23.85 8.58 3.18
CA LEU A 71 -24.61 7.86 2.14
C LEU A 71 -24.80 8.71 0.89
N ASN A 72 -25.16 9.99 1.05
CA ASN A 72 -25.30 10.92 -0.07
C ASN A 72 -23.96 11.12 -0.80
N LEU A 73 -22.87 11.37 -0.07
CA LEU A 73 -21.54 11.52 -0.66
C LEU A 73 -21.07 10.26 -1.39
N SER A 74 -21.40 9.06 -0.89
CA SER A 74 -21.02 7.80 -1.53
C SER A 74 -21.54 7.67 -2.96
N THR A 75 -22.69 8.30 -3.27
CA THR A 75 -23.25 8.32 -4.64
C THR A 75 -22.38 9.12 -5.62
N LEU A 76 -21.61 10.09 -5.11
CA LEU A 76 -20.75 10.97 -5.90
C LEU A 76 -19.34 10.39 -6.11
N PHE A 77 -18.95 9.35 -5.38
CA PHE A 77 -17.62 8.75 -5.50
C PHE A 77 -17.36 8.17 -6.89
N ARG A 78 -18.34 7.49 -7.49
CA ARG A 78 -18.17 6.90 -8.84
C ARG A 78 -17.90 7.96 -9.90
N PRO A 79 -18.73 9.02 -10.05
CA PRO A 79 -18.43 10.12 -10.97
C PRO A 79 -17.07 10.77 -10.75
N VAL A 80 -16.69 11.03 -9.50
CA VAL A 80 -15.39 11.66 -9.18
C VAL A 80 -14.23 10.75 -9.56
N LEU A 81 -14.31 9.45 -9.24
CA LEU A 81 -13.28 8.47 -9.58
C LEU A 81 -13.08 8.31 -11.08
N GLN A 82 -14.11 8.51 -11.91
CA GLN A 82 -13.97 8.46 -13.37
C GLN A 82 -13.12 9.61 -13.94
N LEU A 83 -13.02 10.72 -13.21
CA LEU A 83 -12.20 11.88 -13.60
C LEU A 83 -10.74 11.75 -13.11
N ILE A 84 -10.49 10.90 -12.13
CA ILE A 84 -9.16 10.65 -11.58
C ILE A 84 -8.50 9.55 -12.42
N ARG A 85 -7.46 9.91 -13.18
CA ARG A 85 -6.61 8.90 -13.81
C ARG A 85 -6.00 8.01 -12.72
N PRO A 86 -5.84 6.69 -12.95
CA PRO A 86 -5.16 5.82 -12.02
C PRO A 86 -3.84 6.44 -11.62
N LEU A 87 -3.68 6.72 -10.32
CA LEU A 87 -2.43 7.27 -9.79
C LEU A 87 -1.33 6.26 -10.13
N THR A 88 -0.41 6.66 -10.99
CA THR A 88 0.76 5.85 -11.38
C THR A 88 1.89 5.94 -10.33
N ILE A 89 1.60 6.62 -9.22
CA ILE A 89 2.46 6.97 -8.10
C ILE A 89 1.71 6.58 -6.82
N PRO A 90 2.40 6.14 -5.76
CA PRO A 90 1.76 5.81 -4.47
C PRO A 90 0.92 6.94 -3.88
N GLU A 91 -0.23 6.55 -3.33
CA GLU A 91 -1.03 7.40 -2.43
C GLU A 91 -0.41 7.50 -1.04
N TYR A 92 0.37 6.49 -0.64
CA TYR A 92 0.97 6.41 0.68
C TYR A 92 2.41 6.94 0.69
N GLY A 93 2.89 7.28 1.89
CA GLY A 93 4.26 7.77 2.11
C GLY A 93 5.31 6.81 1.56
N VAL A 94 6.50 7.37 1.28
CA VAL A 94 7.66 6.59 0.85
C VAL A 94 8.35 6.05 2.10
N GLU A 95 8.52 4.74 2.20
CA GLU A 95 9.36 4.15 3.23
C GLU A 95 10.79 4.01 2.70
N VAL A 96 11.74 4.66 3.37
CA VAL A 96 13.16 4.61 3.00
C VAL A 96 13.87 3.63 3.93
N ARG A 97 14.43 2.55 3.35
CA ARG A 97 15.24 1.59 4.10
C ARG A 97 16.62 2.17 4.43
N GLN A 98 17.31 1.62 5.43
CA GLN A 98 18.66 2.04 5.83
C GLN A 98 19.69 2.02 4.68
N ASN A 99 19.50 1.15 3.69
CA ASN A 99 20.35 1.05 2.51
C ASN A 99 19.96 2.02 1.37
N GLY A 100 19.04 2.95 1.63
CA GLY A 100 18.56 3.95 0.67
C GLY A 100 17.57 3.42 -0.36
N VAL A 101 17.10 2.17 -0.23
CA VAL A 101 16.03 1.63 -1.08
C VAL A 101 14.71 2.23 -0.65
N GLU A 102 13.96 2.74 -1.62
CA GLU A 102 12.67 3.39 -1.41
C GLU A 102 11.53 2.43 -1.76
N LEU A 103 10.56 2.32 -0.85
CA LEU A 103 9.35 1.55 -1.03
C LEU A 103 8.17 2.49 -1.25
N TYR A 104 7.38 2.12 -2.26
CA TYR A 104 6.31 2.91 -2.84
C TYR A 104 5.07 2.01 -2.91
N PHE A 105 4.02 2.33 -2.13
CA PHE A 105 2.79 1.52 -2.11
C PHE A 105 1.77 2.04 -3.13
N GLY A 106 1.65 1.34 -4.26
CA GLY A 106 0.61 1.59 -5.26
C GLY A 106 -0.77 1.07 -4.82
N LYS A 107 -1.74 1.10 -5.73
CA LYS A 107 -3.12 0.64 -5.46
C LYS A 107 -3.19 -0.85 -5.06
N ASP A 108 -2.37 -1.69 -5.70
CA ASP A 108 -2.38 -3.13 -5.49
C ASP A 108 -0.98 -3.78 -5.64
N SER A 109 0.08 -2.96 -5.70
CA SER A 109 1.48 -3.41 -5.77
C SER A 109 2.40 -2.57 -4.90
N VAL A 110 3.51 -3.19 -4.47
CA VAL A 110 4.64 -2.49 -3.87
C VAL A 110 5.71 -2.29 -4.92
N ILE A 111 6.17 -1.05 -5.10
CA ILE A 111 7.30 -0.70 -5.95
C ILE A 111 8.52 -0.50 -5.05
N LYS A 112 9.61 -1.18 -5.40
CA LYS A 112 10.92 -1.06 -4.74
C LYS A 112 11.90 -0.42 -5.71
N GLU A 113 12.31 0.80 -5.39
CA GLU A 113 13.23 1.60 -6.21
C GLU A 113 14.61 1.65 -5.53
N TYR A 114 15.65 1.33 -6.29
CA TYR A 114 17.01 1.25 -5.79
C TYR A 114 17.75 2.57 -6.08
N PRO A 115 18.55 3.08 -5.12
CA PRO A 115 19.18 4.39 -5.26
C PRO A 115 20.21 4.39 -6.40
N ALA A 116 20.46 5.58 -6.96
CA ALA A 116 21.38 5.74 -8.09
C ALA A 116 22.81 5.25 -7.77
N SER A 117 23.25 5.39 -6.51
CA SER A 117 24.53 4.91 -6.02
C SER A 117 24.65 3.38 -5.95
N MET A 118 23.52 2.64 -5.95
CA MET A 118 23.52 1.18 -5.84
C MET A 118 23.60 0.51 -7.23
N PRO A 119 24.49 -0.48 -7.42
CA PRO A 119 24.57 -1.27 -8.66
C PRO A 119 23.46 -2.34 -8.70
N SER A 120 22.20 -1.91 -8.87
CA SER A 120 21.02 -2.77 -8.75
C SER A 120 20.72 -3.67 -9.96
N GLY A 121 21.43 -3.54 -11.08
CA GLY A 121 21.17 -4.30 -12.30
C GLY A 121 21.25 -5.82 -12.10
N SER A 122 22.26 -6.30 -11.37
CA SER A 122 22.42 -7.72 -11.05
C SER A 122 21.35 -8.23 -10.08
N ILE A 123 20.95 -7.40 -9.11
CA ILE A 123 19.88 -7.67 -8.14
C ILE A 123 18.55 -7.85 -8.88
N ILE A 124 18.19 -6.87 -9.72
CA ILE A 124 16.94 -6.89 -10.49
C ILE A 124 16.89 -8.10 -11.43
N LYS A 125 17.99 -8.39 -12.15
CA LYS A 125 18.07 -9.56 -13.03
C LYS A 125 17.91 -10.87 -12.27
N LYS A 126 18.54 -10.99 -11.09
CA LYS A 126 18.42 -12.17 -10.22
C LYS A 126 16.98 -12.35 -9.74
N LEU A 127 16.35 -11.29 -9.21
CA LEU A 127 14.96 -11.32 -8.78
C LEU A 127 14.03 -11.74 -9.92
N ALA A 128 14.18 -11.14 -11.11
CA ALA A 128 13.39 -11.52 -12.28
C ALA A 128 13.54 -13.00 -12.66
N THR A 129 14.76 -13.54 -12.56
CA THR A 129 15.03 -14.96 -12.82
C THR A 129 14.36 -15.87 -11.78
N LEU A 130 14.49 -15.53 -10.50
CA LEU A 130 13.89 -16.30 -9.40
C LEU A 130 12.36 -16.26 -9.45
N HIS A 131 11.76 -15.09 -9.62
CA HIS A 131 10.30 -14.97 -9.67
C HIS A 131 9.70 -15.64 -10.91
N THR A 132 10.38 -15.60 -12.06
CA THR A 132 9.97 -16.38 -13.24
C THR A 132 9.97 -17.89 -12.94
N LEU A 133 11.00 -18.38 -12.23
CA LEU A 133 11.10 -19.79 -11.85
C LEU A 133 10.00 -20.19 -10.85
N MET A 134 9.75 -19.36 -9.84
CA MET A 134 8.68 -19.56 -8.85
C MET A 134 7.29 -19.56 -9.51
N ALA A 135 7.04 -18.63 -10.44
CA ALA A 135 5.79 -18.58 -11.19
C ALA A 135 5.60 -19.81 -12.07
N LYS A 136 6.65 -20.26 -12.76
CA LYS A 136 6.61 -21.48 -13.59
C LYS A 136 6.21 -22.72 -12.79
N HIS A 137 6.68 -22.83 -11.55
CA HIS A 137 6.39 -23.97 -10.67
C HIS A 137 5.23 -23.73 -9.71
N ARG A 138 4.53 -22.58 -9.84
CA ARG A 138 3.38 -22.21 -9.02
C ARG A 138 3.67 -22.28 -7.52
N VAL A 139 4.82 -21.77 -7.09
CA VAL A 139 5.19 -21.70 -5.67
C VAL A 139 4.11 -20.88 -4.93
N PRO A 140 3.44 -21.45 -3.91
CA PRO A 140 2.40 -20.76 -3.16
C PRO A 140 2.99 -19.83 -2.10
N ASN A 141 2.17 -18.93 -1.56
CA ASN A 141 2.49 -18.12 -0.38
C ASN A 141 3.82 -17.35 -0.50
N VAL A 142 4.13 -16.84 -1.68
CA VAL A 142 5.28 -15.97 -1.95
C VAL A 142 4.84 -14.73 -2.74
N VAL A 143 5.58 -13.65 -2.57
CA VAL A 143 5.40 -12.45 -3.40
C VAL A 143 5.75 -12.74 -4.86
N THR A 144 5.00 -12.12 -5.76
CA THR A 144 5.14 -12.26 -7.21
C THR A 144 5.68 -10.97 -7.81
N LEU A 145 6.65 -11.10 -8.72
CA LEU A 145 7.15 -9.99 -9.52
C LEU A 145 6.23 -9.72 -10.70
N VAL A 146 5.71 -8.50 -10.77
CA VAL A 146 4.83 -8.04 -11.87
C VAL A 146 5.65 -7.41 -12.98
N LYS A 147 6.54 -6.48 -12.62
CA LYS A 147 7.41 -5.77 -13.57
C LYS A 147 8.78 -5.54 -12.96
N SER A 148 9.79 -5.47 -13.82
CA SER A 148 11.14 -5.06 -13.46
C SER A 148 11.71 -4.12 -14.51
N SER A 149 12.41 -3.07 -14.09
CA SER A 149 13.09 -2.15 -14.99
C SER A 149 14.49 -1.86 -14.49
N MET A 150 15.50 -2.33 -15.23
CA MET A 150 16.90 -2.00 -14.95
C MET A 150 17.19 -0.52 -15.24
N LYS A 151 16.60 0.06 -16.30
CA LYS A 151 16.75 1.49 -16.64
C LYS A 151 16.22 2.41 -15.54
N LYS A 152 15.06 2.08 -14.98
CA LYS A 152 14.45 2.82 -13.85
C LYS A 152 14.91 2.31 -12.48
N LYS A 153 15.86 1.37 -12.43
CA LYS A 153 16.35 0.73 -11.19
C LYS A 153 15.23 0.35 -10.20
N ARG A 154 14.16 -0.30 -10.67
CA ARG A 154 13.03 -0.65 -9.81
C ARG A 154 12.36 -1.97 -10.16
N VAL A 155 11.68 -2.55 -9.17
CA VAL A 155 10.82 -3.74 -9.29
C VAL A 155 9.44 -3.46 -8.74
N GLU A 156 8.42 -4.09 -9.31
CA GLU A 156 7.01 -4.01 -8.88
C GLU A 156 6.55 -5.40 -8.45
N LEU A 157 6.05 -5.51 -7.22
CA LEU A 157 5.74 -6.75 -6.52
C LEU A 157 4.27 -6.79 -6.08
N LYS A 158 3.67 -7.98 -6.06
CA LYS A 158 2.29 -8.24 -5.60
C LYS A 158 2.18 -9.53 -4.79
N PRO A 159 1.20 -9.64 -3.88
CA PRO A 159 0.25 -8.59 -3.46
C PRO A 159 0.86 -7.64 -2.41
N ILE A 160 0.11 -6.60 -2.05
CA ILE A 160 0.35 -5.83 -0.82
C ILE A 160 -0.30 -6.61 0.34
N GLY A 161 0.34 -6.59 1.51
CA GLY A 161 -0.21 -7.15 2.73
C GLY A 161 0.21 -6.34 3.95
N ARG A 162 -0.14 -6.85 5.14
CA ARG A 162 0.10 -6.18 6.42
C ARG A 162 1.31 -6.79 7.12
N ALA A 163 2.26 -5.94 7.50
CA ALA A 163 3.39 -6.29 8.34
C ALA A 163 2.93 -6.41 9.80
N GLU A 164 2.26 -7.52 10.12
CA GLU A 164 1.72 -7.80 11.46
C GLU A 164 2.13 -9.21 11.88
N PRO A 165 2.73 -9.38 13.07
CA PRO A 165 3.02 -10.70 13.60
C PRO A 165 1.70 -11.41 13.99
N PRO A 166 1.66 -12.76 13.99
CA PRO A 166 0.50 -13.49 14.47
C PRO A 166 0.13 -13.11 15.91
N SER A 167 -1.13 -12.77 16.18
CA SER A 167 -1.60 -12.30 17.49
C SER A 167 -2.15 -13.40 18.40
N ASP A 168 -2.42 -14.60 17.86
CA ASP A 168 -2.91 -15.75 18.60
C ASP A 168 -2.32 -17.08 18.09
N LEU A 169 -2.53 -18.17 18.82
CA LEU A 169 -2.00 -19.50 18.49
C LEU A 169 -2.49 -20.00 17.13
N LYS A 170 -3.75 -19.71 16.77
CA LYS A 170 -4.33 -20.16 15.50
C LYS A 170 -3.61 -19.47 14.34
N GLN A 171 -3.47 -18.14 14.40
CA GLN A 171 -2.74 -17.37 13.41
C GLN A 171 -1.28 -17.79 13.32
N LEU A 172 -0.64 -18.08 14.45
CA LEU A 172 0.74 -18.57 14.46
C LEU A 172 0.86 -19.91 13.71
N LEU A 173 0.00 -20.87 14.02
CA LEU A 173 -0.01 -22.17 13.34
C LEU A 173 -0.31 -22.02 11.85
N THR A 174 -1.25 -21.15 11.47
CA THR A 174 -1.56 -20.92 10.06
C THR A 174 -0.41 -20.24 9.32
N ALA A 175 0.23 -19.24 9.90
CA ALA A 175 1.41 -18.60 9.34
C ALA A 175 2.55 -19.62 9.14
N LEU A 176 2.81 -20.46 10.15
CA LEU A 176 3.82 -21.52 10.03
C LEU A 176 3.49 -22.51 8.93
N CYS A 177 2.24 -22.98 8.82
CA CYS A 177 1.81 -23.87 7.74
C CYS A 177 1.99 -23.23 6.37
N ASP A 178 1.58 -21.96 6.19
CA ASP A 178 1.68 -21.26 4.93
C ASP A 178 3.15 -21.07 4.48
N ILE A 179 4.01 -20.64 5.41
CA ILE A 179 5.43 -20.40 5.14
C ILE A 179 6.18 -21.73 4.92
N LEU A 180 5.88 -22.78 5.69
CA LEU A 180 6.46 -24.11 5.43
C LEU A 180 6.04 -24.65 4.07
N THR A 181 4.80 -24.42 3.65
CA THR A 181 4.31 -24.80 2.32
C THR A 181 5.09 -24.08 1.21
N ALA A 182 5.34 -22.77 1.38
CA ALA A 182 6.19 -22.01 0.46
C ALA A 182 7.62 -22.56 0.42
N LEU A 183 8.23 -22.80 1.59
CA LEU A 183 9.62 -23.27 1.69
C LEU A 183 9.81 -24.65 1.06
N VAL A 184 8.89 -25.59 1.27
CA VAL A 184 8.93 -26.91 0.62
C VAL A 184 8.88 -26.76 -0.90
N ALA A 185 8.00 -25.90 -1.42
CA ALA A 185 7.90 -25.63 -2.86
C ALA A 185 9.13 -24.90 -3.42
N LEU A 186 9.76 -24.01 -2.64
CA LEU A 186 11.02 -23.36 -3.02
C LEU A 186 12.18 -24.36 -3.07
N HIS A 187 12.27 -25.23 -2.07
CA HIS A 187 13.34 -26.23 -1.99
C HIS A 187 13.22 -27.28 -3.10
N SER A 188 12.01 -27.65 -3.51
CA SER A 188 11.80 -28.62 -4.61
C SER A 188 12.29 -28.09 -5.98
N ILE A 189 12.35 -26.76 -6.14
CA ILE A 189 12.91 -26.10 -7.33
C ILE A 189 14.36 -25.63 -7.13
N GLY A 190 15.00 -26.06 -6.03
CA GLY A 190 16.37 -25.70 -5.70
C GLY A 190 16.55 -24.21 -5.42
N VAL A 191 15.62 -23.56 -4.73
CA VAL A 191 15.75 -22.16 -4.29
C VAL A 191 15.75 -22.10 -2.76
N MET A 192 16.71 -21.41 -2.16
CA MET A 192 16.70 -21.10 -0.73
C MET A 192 16.55 -19.59 -0.50
N HIS A 193 15.65 -19.21 0.42
CA HIS A 193 15.34 -17.81 0.76
C HIS A 193 16.51 -17.08 1.45
N ARG A 194 17.15 -17.76 2.41
CA ARG A 194 18.33 -17.30 3.19
C ARG A 194 18.13 -16.15 4.18
N ASP A 195 17.04 -15.39 4.10
CA ASP A 195 16.68 -14.39 5.11
C ASP A 195 15.29 -14.67 5.71
N LEU A 196 15.11 -15.81 6.38
CA LEU A 196 13.81 -16.17 6.96
C LEU A 196 13.68 -15.56 8.37
N ARG A 197 12.76 -14.61 8.52
CA ARG A 197 12.47 -13.87 9.76
C ARG A 197 11.07 -13.27 9.69
N TRP A 198 10.50 -12.90 10.84
CA TRP A 198 9.12 -12.42 10.93
C TRP A 198 8.85 -11.17 10.11
N GLU A 199 9.84 -10.29 9.95
CA GLU A 199 9.71 -9.08 9.14
C GLU A 199 9.52 -9.38 7.65
N ASN A 200 9.87 -10.59 7.21
CA ASN A 200 9.70 -11.06 5.83
C ASN A 200 8.43 -11.92 5.65
N VAL A 201 7.61 -12.06 6.70
CA VAL A 201 6.34 -12.82 6.67
C VAL A 201 5.19 -11.83 6.78
N ILE A 202 4.38 -11.73 5.73
CA ILE A 202 3.35 -10.71 5.59
C ILE A 202 1.96 -11.36 5.57
N LYS A 203 1.00 -10.77 6.30
CA LYS A 203 -0.40 -11.22 6.30
C LYS A 203 -1.11 -10.69 5.05
N TYR A 204 -1.87 -11.54 4.35
CA TYR A 204 -2.73 -11.07 3.25
C TYR A 204 -3.80 -10.12 3.79
N GLU A 205 -4.06 -9.01 3.10
CA GLU A 205 -5.03 -8.00 3.56
C GLU A 205 -6.48 -8.46 3.38
N ASN A 206 -6.77 -9.18 2.29
CA ASN A 206 -8.11 -9.63 1.94
C ASN A 206 -8.12 -11.16 1.89
N GLY A 207 -8.76 -11.80 2.88
CA GLY A 207 -8.96 -13.25 2.88
C GLY A 207 -9.00 -13.88 4.27
N PRO A 208 -9.11 -15.23 4.32
CA PRO A 208 -8.83 -15.97 5.55
C PRO A 208 -7.42 -15.66 6.05
N ASP A 209 -7.19 -15.88 7.35
CA ASP A 209 -5.86 -15.91 7.98
C ASP A 209 -4.87 -16.64 7.07
N LYS A 210 -4.09 -15.87 6.29
CA LYS A 210 -3.10 -16.36 5.34
C LYS A 210 -1.87 -15.47 5.35
N TRP A 211 -0.71 -16.08 5.12
CA TRP A 211 0.59 -15.39 5.12
C TRP A 211 1.41 -15.75 3.89
N PHE A 212 2.29 -14.83 3.49
CA PHE A 212 3.22 -15.03 2.40
C PHE A 212 4.60 -14.47 2.70
N LEU A 213 5.60 -15.05 2.05
CA LEU A 213 6.99 -14.68 2.18
C LEU A 213 7.37 -13.57 1.18
N ILE A 214 8.12 -12.58 1.68
CA ILE A 214 8.67 -11.47 0.90
C ILE A 214 10.21 -11.41 1.02
N ASP A 215 10.82 -10.47 0.30
CA ASP A 215 12.25 -10.12 0.39
C ASP A 215 13.25 -11.22 -0.04
N PHE A 216 13.11 -11.65 -1.29
CA PHE A 216 14.02 -12.62 -1.94
C PHE A 216 15.37 -12.02 -2.37
N ASP A 217 15.76 -10.88 -1.79
CA ASP A 217 17.01 -10.19 -2.12
C ASP A 217 18.25 -11.02 -1.81
N ASP A 218 18.21 -11.92 -0.81
CA ASP A 218 19.31 -12.84 -0.50
C ASP A 218 19.11 -14.26 -1.03
N ALA A 219 17.96 -14.50 -1.67
CA ALA A 219 17.63 -15.82 -2.18
C ALA A 219 18.60 -16.27 -3.28
N ARG A 220 18.87 -17.58 -3.30
CA ARG A 220 19.80 -18.22 -4.25
C ARG A 220 19.28 -19.55 -4.72
N ARG A 221 19.72 -19.94 -5.92
CA ARG A 221 19.58 -21.32 -6.37
C ARG A 221 20.60 -22.20 -5.64
N THR A 222 20.13 -23.31 -5.09
CA THR A 222 20.94 -24.39 -4.57
C THR A 222 21.04 -25.46 -5.65
N ARG A 223 22.16 -25.42 -6.38
CA ARG A 223 22.54 -26.24 -7.54
C ARG A 223 21.93 -25.83 -8.88
#